data_AF-A0A6C0QKY3-F1
#
_entry.id   AF-A0A6C0QKY3-F1
#
_cell.length_a   1.000
_cell.length_b   1.000
_cell.length_c   1.000
_cell.angle_alpha   90.00
_cell.angle_beta   90.00
_cell.angle_gamma   90.00
#
_symmetry.space_group_name_H-M   'P 1'
#
loop_
_entity.id
_entity.type
_entity.pdbx_description
1 polymer ?
#
loop_
_entity_poly.entity_id
_entity_poly.type
_entity_poly.pdbx_seq_one_letter_code
_entity_poly.pdbx_strand_id
1 'polypeptide(L)'
;MTAGLDPEERIRFRHLIKRLSTNRIVILSTHITEDVAVTCDQVLLMNKGKLEKYESVQQVTDNALHKVWLVEANFSEYERLRNNQDMFITNVTEHKGRYQLMGTFTGGSGQSSLYYAVVHT
;
A
#
# COMPACT_ATOMS: atom_id res chain seq x y z
N MET A 1 -10.01 -11.27 4.93
CA MET A 1 -8.65 -11.83 4.98
C MET A 1 -8.44 -12.62 3.69
N THR A 2 -7.64 -12.11 2.75
CA THR A 2 -7.18 -12.81 1.54
C THR A 2 -5.74 -13.34 1.72
N ALA A 3 -5.26 -13.37 2.97
CA ALA A 3 -4.00 -14.01 3.35
C ALA A 3 -4.14 -15.53 3.15
N GLY A 4 -3.75 -16.03 1.99
CA GLY A 4 -3.77 -17.45 1.66
C GLY A 4 -4.33 -17.83 0.28
N LEU A 5 -4.78 -16.87 -0.54
CA LEU A 5 -5.15 -17.17 -1.92
C LEU A 5 -3.88 -17.31 -2.76
N ASP A 6 -3.69 -18.48 -3.36
CA ASP A 6 -2.65 -18.68 -4.38
C ASP A 6 -2.84 -17.68 -5.54
N PRO A 7 -1.78 -17.34 -6.30
CA PRO A 7 -1.85 -16.33 -7.35
C PRO A 7 -3.03 -16.50 -8.34
N GLU A 8 -3.39 -17.74 -8.67
CA GLU A 8 -4.55 -18.06 -9.52
C GLU A 8 -5.89 -17.72 -8.86
N GLU A 9 -6.08 -18.08 -7.59
CA GLU A 9 -7.32 -17.78 -6.87
C GLU A 9 -7.51 -16.28 -6.73
N ARG A 10 -6.42 -15.54 -6.55
CA ARG A 10 -6.43 -14.08 -6.50
C ARG A 10 -6.87 -13.47 -7.84
N ILE A 11 -6.45 -14.03 -8.97
CA ILE A 11 -6.91 -13.61 -10.31
C ILE A 11 -8.40 -13.92 -10.49
N ARG A 12 -8.84 -15.13 -10.09
CA ARG A 12 -10.25 -15.53 -10.18
C ARG A 12 -11.16 -14.65 -9.33
N PHE A 13 -10.71 -14.30 -8.12
CA PHE A 13 -11.39 -13.37 -7.23
C PHE A 13 -11.55 -11.99 -7.90
N ARG A 14 -10.49 -11.45 -8.53
CA ARG A 14 -10.55 -10.17 -9.25
C ARG A 14 -11.57 -10.18 -10.39
N HIS A 15 -11.58 -11.23 -11.22
CA HIS A 15 -12.54 -11.36 -12.30
C HIS A 15 -13.98 -11.42 -11.79
N LEU A 16 -14.20 -12.08 -10.65
CA LEU A 16 -15.50 -12.11 -10.00
C LEU A 16 -15.95 -10.72 -9.56
N ILE A 17 -15.09 -9.97 -8.85
CA ILE A 17 -15.42 -8.61 -8.37
C ILE A 17 -15.74 -7.69 -9.55
N LYS A 18 -14.91 -7.70 -10.61
CA LYS A 18 -15.12 -6.88 -11.80
C LYS A 18 -16.42 -7.20 -12.55
N ARG A 19 -16.82 -8.48 -12.56
CA ARG A 19 -18.10 -8.90 -13.16
C ARG A 19 -19.30 -8.52 -12.28
N LEU A 20 -19.15 -8.55 -10.96
CA LEU A 20 -20.20 -8.15 -10.02
C LEU A 20 -20.43 -6.63 -10.04
N SER A 21 -19.37 -5.85 -10.26
CA SER A 21 -19.44 -4.39 -10.26
C SER A 21 -20.10 -3.77 -11.49
N THR A 22 -20.24 -4.50 -12.60
CA THR A 22 -20.73 -3.95 -13.87
C THR A 22 -22.09 -3.23 -13.77
N ASN A 23 -22.96 -3.62 -12.82
CA ASN A 23 -24.28 -3.00 -12.61
C ASN A 23 -24.64 -2.80 -11.12
N ARG A 24 -23.66 -2.89 -10.21
CA ARG A 24 -23.91 -2.84 -8.76
C ARG A 24 -22.70 -2.24 -8.04
N ILE A 25 -22.98 -1.50 -6.97
CA ILE A 25 -21.93 -1.05 -6.06
C ILE A 25 -21.43 -2.26 -5.27
N VAL A 26 -20.13 -2.51 -5.31
CA VAL A 26 -19.45 -3.55 -4.54
C VAL A 26 -18.54 -2.86 -3.54
N ILE A 27 -18.70 -3.15 -2.25
CA ILE A 27 -17.82 -2.63 -1.19
C ILE A 27 -16.88 -3.74 -0.75
N LEU A 28 -15.57 -3.56 -0.98
CA LEU A 28 -14.53 -4.49 -0.56
C LEU A 28 -13.72 -3.89 0.58
N SER A 29 -13.90 -4.39 1.80
CA SER A 29 -13.07 -4.04 2.95
C SER A 29 -11.87 -5.00 3.06
N THR A 30 -10.67 -4.48 2.89
CA THR A 30 -9.41 -5.23 3.05
C THR A 30 -8.33 -4.34 3.67
N HIS A 31 -7.38 -4.98 4.34
CA HIS A 31 -6.14 -4.36 4.83
C HIS A 31 -4.93 -4.71 3.93
N ILE A 32 -5.17 -5.44 2.85
CA ILE A 32 -4.12 -5.88 1.92
C ILE A 32 -4.04 -4.86 0.78
N THR A 33 -3.09 -3.95 0.89
CA THR A 33 -2.93 -2.81 -0.03
C THR A 33 -2.72 -3.24 -1.48
N GLU A 34 -2.08 -4.39 -1.71
CA GLU A 34 -1.89 -4.94 -3.06
C GLU A 34 -3.20 -5.36 -3.72
N ASP A 35 -4.22 -5.77 -2.95
CA ASP A 35 -5.55 -6.06 -3.50
C ASP A 35 -6.25 -4.76 -3.93
N VAL A 36 -6.06 -3.68 -3.15
CA VAL A 36 -6.62 -2.36 -3.44
C VAL A 36 -6.02 -1.79 -4.72
N ALA A 37 -4.69 -1.82 -4.83
CA ALA A 37 -3.97 -1.27 -5.98
C ALA A 37 -4.37 -1.91 -7.32
N VAL A 38 -4.80 -3.18 -7.31
CA VAL A 38 -5.10 -3.95 -8.52
C VAL A 38 -6.61 -4.04 -8.82
N THR A 39 -7.47 -3.87 -7.82
CA THR A 39 -8.92 -4.14 -7.95
C THR A 39 -9.77 -2.87 -7.92
N CYS A 40 -9.24 -1.76 -7.42
CA CYS A 40 -10.04 -0.58 -7.08
C CYS A 40 -9.69 0.62 -7.97
N ASP A 41 -10.71 1.38 -8.38
CA ASP A 41 -10.52 2.70 -9.01
C ASP A 41 -10.47 3.82 -7.96
N GLN A 42 -11.23 3.66 -6.87
CA GLN A 42 -11.36 4.61 -5.75
C GLN A 42 -11.15 3.95 -4.38
N VAL A 43 -10.71 4.75 -3.41
CA VAL A 43 -10.39 4.33 -2.04
C VAL A 43 -10.98 5.32 -1.03
N LEU A 44 -11.54 4.79 0.06
CA LEU A 44 -12.07 5.56 1.19
C LEU A 44 -11.18 5.38 2.42
N LEU A 45 -10.23 6.29 2.65
CA LEU A 45 -9.30 6.18 3.76
C LEU A 45 -10.00 6.55 5.07
N MET A 46 -10.08 5.60 6.01
CA MET A 46 -10.65 5.82 7.34
C MET A 46 -9.58 5.80 8.43
N ASN A 47 -9.72 6.65 9.44
CA ASN A 47 -8.91 6.64 10.65
C ASN A 47 -9.81 6.72 11.89
N LYS A 48 -9.67 5.75 12.81
CA LYS A 48 -10.45 5.71 14.07
C LYS A 48 -11.96 5.89 13.88
N GLY A 49 -12.53 5.20 12.88
CA GLY A 49 -13.96 5.24 12.58
C GLY A 49 -14.45 6.48 11.83
N LYS A 50 -13.56 7.40 11.43
CA LYS A 50 -13.88 8.57 10.60
C LYS A 50 -13.36 8.38 9.19
N LEU A 51 -14.15 8.80 8.20
CA LEU A 51 -13.70 8.89 6.81
C LEU A 51 -12.86 10.16 6.67
N GLU A 52 -11.57 10.00 6.41
CA GLU A 52 -10.62 11.10 6.23
C GLU A 52 -10.54 11.54 4.76
N LYS A 53 -10.58 10.58 3.83
CA LYS A 53 -10.44 10.85 2.39
C LYS A 53 -11.27 9.92 1.53
N TYR A 54 -11.67 10.44 0.37
CA TYR A 54 -12.24 9.68 -0.73
C TYR A 54 -11.57 10.14 -2.03
N GLU A 55 -10.68 9.32 -2.55
CA GLU A 55 -9.77 9.66 -3.65
C GLU A 55 -9.63 8.46 -4.60
N SER A 56 -9.24 8.71 -5.85
CA SER A 56 -8.80 7.62 -6.74
C SER A 56 -7.53 6.97 -6.21
N VAL A 57 -7.28 5.70 -6.56
CA VAL A 57 -6.02 5.02 -6.23
C VAL A 57 -4.82 5.86 -6.71
N GLN A 58 -4.90 6.42 -7.92
CA GLN A 58 -3.86 7.29 -8.47
C GLN A 58 -3.58 8.51 -7.58
N GLN A 59 -4.62 9.22 -7.14
CA GLN A 59 -4.46 10.38 -6.25
C GLN A 59 -3.84 10.02 -4.91
N VAL A 60 -4.20 8.85 -4.34
CA VAL A 60 -3.57 8.36 -3.10
C VAL A 60 -2.09 8.07 -3.33
N THR A 61 -1.73 7.46 -4.47
CA THR A 61 -0.34 7.20 -4.86
C THR A 61 0.43 8.50 -5.08
N ASP A 62 -0.15 9.48 -5.78
CA ASP A 62 0.47 10.77 -6.02
C ASP A 62 0.72 11.53 -4.72
N ASN A 63 -0.22 11.44 -3.77
CA ASN A 63 -0.09 12.01 -2.43
C ASN A 63 1.03 11.36 -1.60
N ALA A 64 1.46 10.14 -1.95
CA ALA A 64 2.58 9.45 -1.33
C ALA A 64 3.93 9.79 -1.98
N LEU A 65 3.93 10.32 -3.21
CA LEU A 65 5.15 10.82 -3.86
C LEU A 65 5.83 11.85 -2.94
N HIS A 66 7.16 11.77 -2.88
CA HIS A 66 8.01 12.59 -2.02
C HIS A 66 7.86 12.37 -0.51
N LYS A 67 6.98 11.47 -0.05
CA LYS A 67 6.86 11.07 1.37
C LYS A 67 7.46 9.70 1.65
N VAL A 68 7.56 8.87 0.63
CA VAL A 68 8.16 7.53 0.67
C VAL A 68 9.41 7.47 -0.19
N TRP A 69 10.31 6.55 0.13
CA TRP A 69 11.53 6.28 -0.62
C TRP A 69 11.79 4.78 -0.74
N LEU A 70 12.48 4.42 -1.82
CA LEU A 70 12.95 3.07 -2.11
C LEU A 70 14.40 3.19 -2.59
N VAL A 71 15.32 2.45 -1.97
CA VAL A 71 16.74 2.47 -2.35
C VAL A 71 17.32 1.07 -2.30
N GLU A 72 18.16 0.76 -3.28
CA GLU A 72 19.04 -0.41 -3.21
C GLU A 72 20.38 0.01 -2.63
N ALA A 73 20.86 -0.74 -1.65
CA ALA A 73 22.06 -0.45 -0.88
C ALA A 73 22.93 -1.71 -0.75
N ASN A 74 24.24 -1.52 -0.75
CA ASN A 74 25.17 -2.51 -0.20
C ASN A 74 25.18 -2.46 1.34
N PHE A 75 25.89 -3.37 1.98
CA PHE A 75 25.95 -3.44 3.46
C PHE A 75 26.40 -2.12 4.13
N SER A 76 27.40 -1.43 3.57
CA SER A 76 27.90 -0.18 4.14
C SER A 76 26.90 0.98 3.99
N GLU A 77 26.16 1.02 2.89
CA GLU A 77 25.11 2.00 2.64
C GLU A 77 23.89 1.76 3.53
N TYR A 78 23.52 0.49 3.71
CA TYR A 78 22.47 0.09 4.64
C TYR A 78 22.75 0.58 6.06
N GLU A 79 23.96 0.33 6.58
CA GLU A 79 24.32 0.78 7.93
C GLU A 79 24.33 2.31 8.05
N ARG A 80 24.69 3.05 7.00
CA ARG A 80 24.57 4.52 7.00
C ARG A 80 23.12 4.98 7.03
N LEU A 81 22.27 4.41 6.16
CA LEU A 81 20.86 4.79 6.04
C LEU A 81 20.07 4.42 7.30
N ARG A 82 20.38 3.28 7.92
CA ARG A 82 19.80 2.84 9.18
C ARG A 82 20.06 3.82 10.33
N ASN A 83 21.19 4.51 10.31
CA ASN A 83 21.58 5.48 11.33
C ASN A 83 21.18 6.92 10.97
N ASN A 84 20.51 7.14 9.83
CA ASN A 84 20.07 8.45 9.41
C ASN A 84 18.80 8.85 10.18
N GLN A 85 18.85 9.97 10.91
CA GLN A 85 17.74 10.46 11.72
C GLN A 85 16.57 11.02 10.88
N ASP A 86 16.82 11.37 9.61
CA ASP A 86 15.81 11.95 8.73
C ASP A 86 14.99 10.89 7.97
N MET A 87 15.35 9.61 8.11
CA MET A 87 14.80 8.51 7.33
C MET A 87 14.30 7.40 8.26
N PHE A 88 13.02 7.03 8.13
CA PHE A 88 12.42 5.94 8.88
C PHE A 88 12.25 4.72 7.96
N ILE A 89 13.02 3.66 8.20
CA ILE A 89 12.92 2.40 7.46
C ILE A 89 11.67 1.65 7.93
N THR A 90 10.78 1.32 7.00
CA THR A 90 9.57 0.51 7.25
C THR A 90 9.73 -0.93 6.78
N ASN A 91 10.57 -1.17 5.77
CA ASN A 91 10.83 -2.51 5.24
C ASN A 91 12.29 -2.64 4.75
N VAL A 92 12.86 -3.82 4.98
CA VAL A 92 14.17 -4.22 4.48
C VAL A 92 14.04 -5.61 3.87
N THR A 93 14.49 -5.76 2.62
CA THR A 93 14.57 -7.05 1.94
C THR A 93 16.00 -7.28 1.44
N GLU A 94 16.57 -8.45 1.69
CA GLU A 94 17.90 -8.81 1.19
C GLU A 94 17.80 -9.79 0.01
N HIS A 95 18.48 -9.47 -1.09
CA HIS A 95 18.60 -10.36 -2.23
C HIS A 95 20.05 -10.39 -2.73
N LYS A 96 20.67 -11.58 -2.63
CA LYS A 96 22.03 -11.86 -3.15
C LYS A 96 23.09 -10.86 -2.64
N GLY A 97 23.04 -10.51 -1.35
CA GLY A 97 23.99 -9.57 -0.73
C GLY A 97 23.74 -8.09 -1.03
N ARG A 98 22.60 -7.74 -1.64
CA ARG A 98 22.10 -6.36 -1.75
C ARG A 98 20.86 -6.19 -0.90
N TYR A 99 20.72 -5.02 -0.29
CA TYR A 99 19.58 -4.62 0.53
C TYR A 99 18.68 -3.71 -0.28
N GLN A 100 17.39 -3.99 -0.28
CA GLN A 100 16.36 -3.06 -0.72
C GLN A 100 15.68 -2.50 0.53
N LEU A 101 15.70 -1.18 0.65
CA LEU A 101 15.19 -0.45 1.81
C LEU A 101 14.03 0.42 1.36
N MET A 102 12.91 0.30 2.05
CA MET A 102 11.75 1.18 1.88
C MET A 102 11.48 1.90 3.20
N GLY A 103 11.07 3.15 3.09
CA GLY A 103 10.76 3.95 4.26
C GLY A 103 10.05 5.26 3.97
N THR A 104 9.87 6.05 5.02
CA THR A 104 9.33 7.42 4.96
C THR A 104 10.38 8.42 5.41
N PHE A 105 10.23 9.68 5.03
CA PHE A 105 11.04 10.77 5.58
C PHE A 105 10.42 11.29 6.89
N THR A 106 11.25 11.63 7.89
CA THR A 106 10.75 12.23 9.13
C THR A 106 10.15 13.61 8.84
N GLY A 107 8.88 13.77 9.19
CA GLY A 107 8.05 14.92 8.78
C GLY A 107 6.82 14.50 7.97
N GLY A 108 6.84 13.29 7.37
CA GLY A 108 5.63 12.61 6.95
C GLY A 108 4.94 12.03 8.16
N SER A 109 3.68 12.41 8.40
CA SER A 109 2.82 11.86 9.45
C SER A 109 2.61 10.35 9.25
N GLY A 110 3.60 9.54 9.64
CA GLY A 110 3.54 8.09 9.68
C GLY A 110 2.65 7.66 10.84
N GLN A 111 1.36 7.94 10.76
CA GLN A 111 0.40 7.09 11.46
C GLN A 111 0.13 5.92 10.53
N SER A 112 0.45 4.72 11.01
CA SER A 112 -0.12 3.47 10.50
C SER A 112 -1.64 3.54 10.69
N SER A 113 -2.32 4.28 9.82
CA SER A 113 -3.75 4.28 9.72
C SER A 113 -4.12 2.98 9.00
N LEU A 114 -4.94 2.17 9.66
CA LEU A 114 -5.65 1.08 9.00
C LEU A 114 -6.45 1.69 7.85
N TYR A 115 -5.90 1.66 6.65
CA TYR A 115 -6.59 2.16 5.48
C TYR A 115 -7.63 1.13 5.06
N TYR A 116 -8.88 1.45 5.32
CA TYR A 116 -10.00 0.75 4.72
C TYR A 116 -10.04 1.16 3.24
N ALA A 117 -10.26 0.21 2.33
CA ALA A 117 -10.72 0.53 0.99
C ALA A 117 -12.24 0.34 0.95
N VAL A 118 -12.93 1.23 0.25
CA VAL A 118 -14.33 1.02 -0.14
C VAL A 118 -14.38 1.39 -1.61
N VAL A 119 -14.90 0.48 -2.42
CA VAL A 119 -14.93 0.59 -3.88
C VAL A 119 -16.23 1.26 -4.30
N HIS A 120 -16.13 2.16 -5.27
CA HIS A 120 -17.24 2.62 -6.09
C HIS A 120 -16.90 2.32 -7.54
N THR A 121 -17.83 1.62 -8.20
CA THR A 121 -17.89 1.38 -9.65
C THR A 121 -19.36 1.47 -10.01
#